data_AF-A0A7V3L0C5-F1
#
_entry.id   AF-A0A7V3L0C5-F1
#
_cell.length_a   1.000
_cell.length_b   1.000
_cell.length_c   1.000
_cell.angle_alpha   90.00
_cell.angle_beta   90.00
_cell.angle_gamma   90.00
#
_symmetry.space_group_name_H-M   'P 1'
#
loop_
_entity.id
_entity.type
_entity.pdbx_description
1 polymer ?
#
loop_
_entity_poly.entity_id
_entity_poly.type
_entity_poly.pdbx_seq_one_letter_code
_entity_poly.pdbx_strand_id
1 'polypeptide(L)' 'MQAVIKLNLKVDSAEEGQRVLIDLGNKLKEQKLIDDYHFEIETPAGPVTEKCLLSEQKVIA' A
#
# COMPACT_ATOMS: atom_id res chain seq x y z
N MET A 1 14.66 10.18 11.09
CA MET A 1 13.71 9.84 12.17
C MET A 1 12.77 8.78 11.62
N GLN A 2 12.39 7.78 12.41
CA GLN A 2 11.48 6.72 11.96
C GLN A 2 10.19 6.74 12.77
N ALA A 3 9.04 6.72 12.09
CA ALA A 3 7.72 6.61 12.69
C ALA A 3 6.97 5.45 12.03
N VAL A 4 6.21 4.68 12.82
CA VAL A 4 5.38 3.56 12.36
C VAL A 4 3.92 3.97 12.51
N ILE A 5 3.16 3.87 11.43
CA ILE A 5 1.73 4.20 11.40
C ILE A 5 0.94 2.91 11.25
N LYS A 6 -0.07 2.72 12.10
CA LYS A 6 -1.06 1.63 11.98
C LYS A 6 -2.42 2.25 11.67
N LEU A 7 -3.07 1.76 10.62
CA LEU A 7 -4.35 2.28 10.15
C LEU A 7 -5.36 1.13 10.02
N ASN A 8 -6.61 1.39 10.42
CA ASN A 8 -7.73 0.50 10.14
C ASN A 8 -8.48 1.03 8.92
N LEU A 9 -8.21 0.47 7.75
CA LEU A 9 -8.89 0.85 6.52
C LEU A 9 -10.32 0.30 6.50
N LYS A 10 -11.28 1.17 6.18
CA LYS A 10 -12.68 0.79 5.96
C LYS A 10 -12.94 0.67 4.47
N VAL A 11 -12.47 -0.44 3.90
CA VAL A 11 -12.54 -0.76 2.48
C VAL A 11 -13.17 -2.12 2.31
N ASP A 12 -13.80 -2.35 1.16
CA ASP A 12 -14.53 -3.60 0.90
C ASP A 12 -13.61 -4.70 0.36
N SER A 13 -12.40 -4.34 -0.09
CA SER A 13 -11.41 -5.27 -0.63
C SER A 13 -9.97 -4.86 -0.32
N ALA A 14 -9.07 -5.85 -0.35
CA ALA A 14 -7.64 -5.60 -0.21
C ALA A 14 -7.09 -4.73 -1.36
N GLU A 15 -7.59 -4.91 -2.58
CA GLU A 15 -7.21 -4.12 -3.76
C GLU A 15 -7.55 -2.62 -3.55
N GLU A 16 -8.75 -2.32 -3.06
CA GLU A 16 -9.14 -0.95 -2.71
C GLU A 16 -8.23 -0.39 -1.61
N GLY A 17 -7.95 -1.19 -0.56
CA GLY A 17 -7.01 -0.82 0.49
C GLY A 17 -5.62 -0.48 -0.03
N GLN A 18 -5.08 -1.28 -0.95
CA GLN A 18 -3.78 -1.02 -1.57
C GLN A 18 -3.79 0.28 -2.37
N ARG A 19 -4.81 0.53 -3.19
CA ARG A 19 -4.93 1.78 -3.97
C ARG A 19 -4.89 2.99 -3.05
N VAL A 20 -5.66 2.96 -1.96
CA VAL A 20 -5.68 4.04 -0.97
C VAL A 20 -4.30 4.26 -0.33
N LEU A 21 -3.59 3.19 0.05
CA LEU A 21 -2.27 3.28 0.68
C LEU A 21 -1.19 3.77 -0.30
N ILE A 22 -1.23 3.33 -1.56
CA ILE A 22 -0.32 3.79 -2.62
C ILE A 22 -0.53 5.28 -2.87
N ASP A 23 -1.78 5.72 -3.04
CA ASP A 23 -2.10 7.14 -3.26
C ASP A 23 -1.68 8.01 -2.07
N LEU A 24 -1.90 7.53 -0.85
CA LEU A 24 -1.45 8.21 0.37
C LEU A 24 0.07 8.32 0.43
N GLY A 25 0.78 7.21 0.21
CA GLY A 25 2.24 7.17 0.21
C GLY A 25 2.84 8.09 -0.85
N ASN A 26 2.28 8.09 -2.06
CA ASN A 26 2.71 8.97 -3.15
C ASN A 26 2.50 10.45 -2.80
N LYS A 27 1.35 10.83 -2.24
CA LYS A 27 1.11 12.21 -1.76
C LYS A 27 2.11 12.64 -0.70
N LEU A 28 2.48 11.74 0.22
CA LEU A 28 3.49 12.04 1.25
C LEU A 28 4.89 12.21 0.65
N LYS A 29 5.25 11.42 -0.37
CA LYS A 29 6.51 11.58 -1.13
C LYS A 29 6.53 12.89 -1.90
N GLU A 30 5.44 13.26 -2.57
CA GLU A 30 5.31 14.55 -3.30
C GLU A 30 5.50 15.76 -2.39
N GLN A 31 5.01 15.66 -1.15
CA GLN A 31 5.19 16.69 -0.11
C GLN A 31 6.57 16.66 0.55
N LYS A 32 7.45 15.74 0.15
CA LYS A 32 8.79 15.52 0.73
C LYS A 32 8.77 15.26 2.23
N LEU A 33 7.70 14.65 2.73
CA LEU A 33 7.54 14.28 4.14
C LEU A 33 8.17 12.91 4.45
N ILE A 34 8.26 12.06 3.44
CA ILE A 34 8.89 10.74 3.49
C ILE A 34 9.72 10.51 2.23
N ASP A 35 10.79 9.73 2.34
CA ASP A 35 11.58 9.29 1.18
C ASP A 35 10.95 8.07 0.51
N ASP A 36 10.42 7.15 1.30
CA ASP A 36 9.77 5.93 0.83
C ASP A 36 8.75 5.37 1.83
N TYR A 37 7.94 4.42 1.39
CA TYR A 37 6.96 3.74 2.23
C TYR A 37 6.88 2.24 1.93
N HIS A 38 6.46 1.48 2.94
CA HIS A 38 6.15 0.06 2.85
C HIS A 38 4.85 -0.16 3.63
N PHE A 39 3.97 -1.04 3.12
CA PHE A 39 2.75 -1.39 3.84
C PHE A 39 2.40 -2.87 3.70
N GLU A 40 1.76 -3.39 4.74
CA GLU A 40 1.20 -4.73 4.75
C GLU A 40 -0.28 -4.62 5.16
N ILE A 41 -1.16 -5.22 4.37
CA ILE A 41 -2.59 -5.32 4.65
C ILE A 41 -2.86 -6.75 5.10
N GLU A 42 -3.30 -6.91 6.34
CA GLU A 42 -3.71 -8.22 6.85
C GLU A 42 -5.05 -8.62 6.21
N THR A 43 -5.06 -9.73 5.47
CA THR A 43 -6.29 -10.31 4.90
C THR A 43 -6.46 -11.75 5.37
N PRO A 44 -7.69 -12.32 5.31
CA PRO A 44 -7.91 -13.72 5.65
C PRO A 44 -7.11 -14.73 4.81
N ALA A 45 -6.71 -14.35 3.58
CA ALA A 45 -5.92 -15.20 2.68
C ALA A 45 -4.40 -15.05 2.89
N GLY A 46 -3.97 -14.11 3.74
CA GLY A 46 -2.56 -13.77 3.97
C GLY A 46 -2.30 -12.27 3.83
N PRO A 47 -1.09 -11.81 4.20
CA PRO A 47 -0.72 -10.41 4.06
C PRO A 47 -0.58 -10.01 2.59
N VAL A 48 -1.12 -8.84 2.25
CA VAL A 48 -1.02 -8.23 0.93
C VAL A 48 -0.10 -7.01 1.03
N THR A 49 0.91 -6.93 0.15
CA THR A 49 1.92 -5.86 0.15
C THR A 49 1.81 -4.98 -1.08
N GLU A 50 2.59 -3.90 -1.16
CA GLU A 50 2.66 -3.01 -2.33
C GLU A 50 3.01 -3.73 -3.65
N LYS A 51 3.60 -4.92 -3.58
CA LYS A 51 4.01 -5.69 -4.77
C LYS A 51 2.90 -6.56 -5.36
N CYS A 52 1.81 -6.82 -4.64
CA CYS A 52 0.78 -7.76 -5.09
C CYS A 52 -0.02 -7.26 -6.32
N LEU A 53 -0.28 -5.96 -6.44
CA LEU A 53 -1.00 -5.41 -7.61
C LEU A 53 -0.14 -5.35 -8.88
N LEU A 54 1.17 -5.20 -8.74
CA LEU A 54 2.09 -5.18 -9.88
C LEU A 54 2.10 -6.53 -10.61
N SER A 55 1.80 -7.64 -9.92
CA SER A 55 1.72 -8.97 -10.54
C SER A 55 0.43 -9.18 -11.33
N GLU A 56 -0.70 -8.58 -10.93
CA GLU A 56 -1.99 -8.75 -11.61
C GLU A 56 -2.21 -7.77 -12.77
N GLN A 57 -1.39 -6.73 -12.91
CA GLN A 57 -1.32 -5.87 -14.10
C GLN A 57 -0.14 -6.24 -14.99
N LYS A 58 -0.27 -7.36 -15.71
CA LYS A 58 0.57 -7.75 -16.86
C LYS A 58 2.09 -7.65 -16.64
N VAL A 59 2.68 -8.74 -16.15
CA VAL A 59 4.00 -9.14 -16.63
C VAL A 59 3.79 -9.71 -18.04
N ILE A 60 4.01 -8.90 -19.07
CA ILE A 60 4.36 -9.44 -20.39
C ILE A 60 5.83 -9.85 -20.27
N ALA A 61 6.09 -11.13 -20.50
CA ALA A 61 7.44 -11.71 -20.61
C ALA A 61 8.30 -11.00 -21.67
#